data_AF-A0A654DMU0-F1
#
_entry.id   AF-A0A654DMU0-F1
#
_cell.length_a   1.000
_cell.length_b   1.000
_cell.length_c   1.000
_cell.angle_alpha   90.00
_cell.angle_beta   90.00
_cell.angle_gamma   90.00
#
_symmetry.space_group_name_H-M   'P 1'
#
loop_
_entity.id
_entity.type
_entity.pdbx_description
1 polymer ?
#
loop_
_entity_poly.entity_id
_entity_poly.type
_entity_poly.pdbx_seq_one_letter_code
_entity_poly.pdbx_strand_id
1 'polypeptide(L)'
;MCRIEPLLDSIADNEAVSNLARELFALHAREYVQLKSEIELVEEKLMEWHRENKYSQRLAQIPGVGPIGASLLMMKTPDPRLFKSGRDFAAWMGLTPRDHSTAGRVRSEPASSARPVTQGFTMAAWHACPQKD
;
A
#
# COMPACT_ATOMS: atom_id res chain seq x y z
N MET A 1 -2.99 -13.73 -8.02
CA MET A 1 -3.65 -13.55 -6.71
C MET A 1 -3.69 -14.88 -5.99
N CYS A 2 -3.42 -14.87 -4.68
CA CYS A 2 -3.47 -16.08 -3.86
C CYS A 2 -4.90 -16.62 -3.80
N ARG A 3 -5.12 -17.90 -4.08
CA ARG A 3 -6.46 -18.55 -4.06
C ARG A 3 -6.68 -19.22 -2.71
N ILE A 4 -7.00 -18.42 -1.69
CA ILE A 4 -7.14 -18.92 -0.31
C ILE A 4 -8.46 -19.68 -0.14
N GLU A 5 -9.58 -19.15 -0.63
CA GLU A 5 -10.89 -19.80 -0.49
C GLU A 5 -10.92 -21.20 -1.15
N PRO A 6 -10.47 -21.38 -2.43
CA PRO A 6 -10.44 -22.70 -3.05
C PRO A 6 -9.49 -23.69 -2.36
N LEU A 7 -8.43 -23.17 -1.71
CA LEU A 7 -7.52 -24.02 -0.93
C LEU A 7 -8.21 -24.53 0.34
N LEU A 8 -8.94 -23.67 1.05
CA LEU A 8 -9.69 -24.05 2.24
C LEU A 8 -10.76 -25.09 1.91
N ASP A 9 -11.49 -24.90 0.81
CA ASP A 9 -12.47 -25.88 0.31
C ASP A 9 -11.81 -27.23 0.00
N SER A 10 -10.67 -27.20 -0.71
CA SER A 10 -9.94 -28.44 -1.04
C SER A 10 -9.42 -29.20 0.17
N ILE A 11 -9.09 -28.50 1.27
CA ILE A 11 -8.64 -29.13 2.52
C ILE A 11 -9.84 -29.74 3.26
N ALA A 12 -11.00 -29.07 3.23
CA ALA A 12 -12.21 -29.56 3.87
C ALA A 12 -12.69 -30.88 3.26
N ASP A 13 -12.63 -31.01 1.94
CA ASP A 13 -13.10 -32.19 1.20
C ASP A 13 -12.06 -33.33 1.13
N ASN A 14 -10.83 -33.10 1.56
CA ASN A 14 -9.76 -34.09 1.44
C ASN A 14 -9.74 -35.04 2.64
N GLU A 15 -10.23 -36.26 2.43
CA GLU A 15 -10.25 -37.34 3.44
C GLU A 15 -8.85 -37.79 3.88
N ALA A 16 -7.81 -37.59 3.06
CA ALA A 16 -6.42 -37.92 3.42
C ALA A 16 -5.83 -36.95 4.45
N VAL A 17 -6.44 -35.79 4.66
CA VAL A 17 -6.07 -34.85 5.72
C VAL A 17 -6.63 -35.37 7.05
N SER A 18 -5.92 -35.18 8.16
CA SER A 18 -6.46 -35.59 9.47
C SER A 18 -7.64 -34.71 9.87
N ASN A 19 -8.58 -35.27 10.65
CA ASN A 19 -9.74 -34.50 11.11
C ASN A 19 -9.35 -33.25 11.91
N LEU A 20 -8.36 -33.38 12.81
CA LEU A 20 -7.84 -32.26 13.58
C LEU A 20 -7.28 -31.15 12.68
N ALA A 21 -6.55 -31.49 11.61
CA ALA A 21 -6.03 -30.48 10.70
C ALA A 21 -7.17 -29.73 9.98
N ARG A 22 -8.21 -30.45 9.51
CA ARG A 22 -9.40 -29.82 8.90
C ARG A 22 -10.09 -28.86 9.88
N GLU A 23 -10.23 -29.25 11.14
CA GLU A 23 -10.81 -28.38 12.19
C GLU A 23 -9.99 -27.11 12.44
N LEU A 24 -8.66 -27.22 12.52
CA LEU A 24 -7.77 -26.07 12.70
C LEU A 24 -7.79 -25.13 11.49
N PHE A 25 -7.79 -25.66 10.26
CA PHE A 25 -7.94 -24.84 9.06
C PHE A 25 -9.32 -24.17 9.01
N ALA A 26 -10.39 -24.84 9.43
CA ALA A 26 -11.71 -24.25 9.51
C ALA A 26 -11.78 -23.11 10.56
N LEU A 27 -11.00 -23.18 11.65
CA LEU A 27 -10.86 -22.06 12.60
C LEU A 27 -10.22 -20.85 11.93
N HIS A 28 -9.09 -21.02 11.26
CA HIS A 28 -8.41 -19.93 10.55
C HIS A 28 -9.22 -19.39 9.35
N ALA A 29 -10.03 -20.23 8.71
CA ALA A 29 -10.95 -19.80 7.65
C ALA A 29 -11.95 -18.76 8.17
N ARG A 30 -12.47 -18.94 9.39
CA ARG A 30 -13.38 -17.96 10.02
C ARG A 30 -12.67 -16.64 10.29
N GLU A 31 -11.46 -16.67 10.83
CA GLU A 31 -10.64 -15.48 11.07
C GLU A 31 -10.34 -14.73 9.76
N TYR A 32 -10.01 -15.48 8.71
CA TYR A 32 -9.77 -14.93 7.38
C TYR A 32 -10.99 -14.20 6.84
N VAL A 33 -12.17 -14.82 6.88
CA VAL A 33 -13.42 -14.21 6.39
C VAL A 33 -13.74 -12.94 7.18
N GLN A 34 -13.60 -12.98 8.51
CA GLN A 34 -13.81 -11.81 9.35
C GLN A 34 -12.85 -10.68 8.96
N LEU A 35 -11.55 -10.95 8.87
CA LEU A 35 -10.57 -9.93 8.53
C LEU A 35 -10.78 -9.37 7.12
N LYS A 36 -11.17 -10.21 6.17
CA LYS A 36 -11.55 -9.77 4.82
C LYS A 36 -12.69 -8.76 4.86
N SER A 37 -13.74 -9.04 5.63
CA SER A 37 -14.88 -8.11 5.78
C SER A 37 -14.48 -6.79 6.44
N GLU A 38 -13.61 -6.82 7.45
CA GLU A 38 -13.08 -5.62 8.11
C GLU A 38 -12.26 -4.77 7.12
N ILE A 39 -11.45 -5.40 6.28
CA ILE A 39 -10.69 -4.71 5.22
C ILE A 39 -11.63 -4.04 4.23
N GLU A 40 -12.65 -4.75 3.75
CA GLU A 40 -13.64 -4.19 2.80
C GLU A 40 -14.37 -2.97 3.40
N LEU A 41 -14.75 -3.02 4.68
CA LEU A 41 -15.35 -1.89 5.39
C LEU A 41 -14.40 -0.69 5.51
N VAL A 42 -13.11 -0.93 5.74
CA VAL A 42 -12.10 0.13 5.79
C VAL A 42 -11.88 0.74 4.40
N GLU A 43 -11.84 -0.09 3.36
CA GLU A 43 -11.71 0.36 1.98
C GLU A 43 -12.91 1.22 1.56
N GLU A 44 -14.14 0.82 1.91
CA GLU A 44 -15.35 1.60 1.65
C GLU A 44 -15.27 3.01 2.25
N LYS A 45 -14.96 3.10 3.55
CA LYS A 45 -14.80 4.38 4.26
C LYS A 45 -13.68 5.23 3.66
N LEU A 46 -12.59 4.61 3.24
CA LEU A 46 -11.47 5.31 2.61
C LEU A 46 -11.87 5.87 1.24
N MET A 47 -12.66 5.12 0.48
CA MET A 47 -13.17 5.55 -0.82
C MET A 47 -14.23 6.64 -0.71
N GLU A 48 -15.04 6.65 0.35
CA GLU A 48 -15.92 7.78 0.69
C GLU A 48 -15.10 9.05 0.95
N TRP A 49 -14.13 8.97 1.86
CA TRP A 49 -13.25 10.09 2.17
C TRP A 49 -12.51 10.62 0.94
N HIS A 50 -12.02 9.72 0.07
CA HIS A 50 -11.38 10.09 -1.19
C HIS A 50 -12.32 10.89 -2.11
N ARG A 51 -13.59 10.47 -2.23
CA ARG A 51 -14.61 11.14 -3.07
C ARG A 51 -14.96 12.55 -2.59
N GLU A 52 -14.74 12.86 -1.32
CA GLU A 52 -14.96 14.20 -0.76
C GLU A 52 -13.69 15.07 -0.80
N ASN A 53 -12.50 14.46 -0.94
CA ASN A 53 -11.24 15.17 -0.89
C ASN A 53 -10.66 15.50 -2.28
N LYS A 54 -10.76 16.78 -2.68
CA LYS A 54 -10.24 17.30 -3.96
C LYS A 54 -8.73 17.11 -4.13
N TYR A 55 -7.94 17.13 -3.05
CA TYR A 55 -6.49 16.92 -3.13
C TYR A 55 -6.16 15.45 -3.36
N SER A 56 -6.85 14.54 -2.67
CA SER A 56 -6.72 13.11 -2.89
C SER A 56 -7.10 12.73 -4.33
N GLN A 57 -8.20 13.27 -4.86
CA GLN A 57 -8.60 13.05 -6.26
C GLN A 57 -7.56 13.51 -7.26
N ARG A 58 -6.91 14.66 -7.01
CA ARG A 58 -5.82 15.15 -7.86
C ARG A 58 -4.61 14.23 -7.81
N LEU A 59 -4.24 13.74 -6.64
CA LEU A 59 -3.11 12.81 -6.48
C LEU A 59 -3.38 11.46 -7.17
N ALA A 60 -4.62 10.98 -7.18
CA ALA A 60 -5.00 9.75 -7.87
C ALA A 60 -4.95 9.84 -9.41
N GLN A 61 -4.79 11.04 -9.98
CA GLN A 61 -4.58 11.21 -11.42
C GLN A 61 -3.12 10.98 -11.84
N ILE A 62 -2.19 10.88 -10.87
CA ILE A 62 -0.79 10.57 -11.15
C ILE A 62 -0.70 9.10 -11.60
N PRO A 63 -0.10 8.79 -12.77
CA PRO A 63 0.07 7.41 -13.22
C PRO A 63 0.75 6.54 -12.16
N GLY A 64 0.13 5.42 -11.80
CA GLY A 64 0.61 4.51 -10.76
C GLY A 64 0.18 4.86 -9.33
N VAL A 65 -0.52 5.98 -9.11
CA VAL A 65 -1.12 6.35 -7.82
C VAL A 65 -2.63 6.12 -7.87
N GLY A 66 -3.10 5.06 -7.22
CA GLY A 66 -4.54 4.80 -7.07
C GLY A 66 -5.18 5.56 -5.90
N PRO A 67 -6.51 5.51 -5.74
CA PRO A 67 -7.26 6.19 -4.67
C PRO A 67 -6.77 5.87 -3.25
N ILE A 68 -6.43 4.60 -2.97
CA ILE A 68 -5.87 4.18 -1.67
C ILE A 68 -4.52 4.87 -1.44
N GLY A 69 -3.64 4.82 -2.45
CA GLY A 69 -2.35 5.50 -2.42
C GLY A 69 -2.54 6.99 -2.17
N ALA A 70 -3.32 7.68 -3.01
CA ALA A 70 -3.62 9.10 -2.88
C ALA A 70 -4.20 9.51 -1.52
N SER A 71 -5.02 8.65 -0.91
CA SER A 71 -5.58 8.90 0.42
C SER A 71 -4.52 8.77 1.51
N LEU A 72 -3.70 7.72 1.44
CA LEU A 72 -2.54 7.57 2.32
C LEU A 72 -1.59 8.76 2.22
N LEU A 73 -1.33 9.25 1.00
CA LEU A 73 -0.50 10.42 0.75
C LEU A 73 -1.04 11.62 1.53
N MET A 74 -2.31 11.96 1.36
CA MET A 74 -2.90 13.09 2.06
C MET A 74 -2.91 12.94 3.59
N MET A 75 -3.11 11.73 4.10
CA MET A 75 -3.17 11.47 5.54
C MET A 75 -1.79 11.42 6.21
N LYS A 76 -0.74 11.03 5.47
CA LYS A 76 0.61 10.81 6.02
C LYS A 76 1.64 11.86 5.60
N THR A 77 1.34 12.67 4.59
CA THR A 77 2.26 13.73 4.14
C THR A 77 2.39 14.77 5.24
N PRO A 78 3.62 15.06 5.73
CA PRO A 78 3.85 16.19 6.62
C PRO A 78 3.56 17.50 5.86
N ASP A 79 3.46 18.62 6.56
CA ASP A 79 3.18 19.92 5.91
C ASP A 79 4.03 20.10 4.63
N PRO A 80 3.40 20.20 3.44
CA PRO A 80 4.12 20.26 2.17
C PRO A 80 5.11 21.43 2.07
N ARG A 81 4.95 22.45 2.90
CA ARG A 81 5.87 23.61 3.00
C ARG A 81 7.22 23.25 3.62
N LEU A 82 7.36 22.08 4.24
CA LEU A 82 8.61 21.58 4.80
C LEU A 82 9.57 21.04 3.73
N PHE A 83 9.08 20.78 2.51
CA PHE A 83 9.92 20.36 1.40
C PHE A 83 10.53 21.58 0.69
N LYS A 84 11.84 21.52 0.38
CA LYS A 84 12.55 22.62 -0.28
C LYS A 84 12.09 22.81 -1.73
N SER A 85 11.60 21.75 -2.37
CA SER A 85 11.08 21.79 -3.73
C SER A 85 10.07 20.66 -3.98
N GLY A 86 9.27 20.81 -5.04
CA GLY A 86 8.39 19.73 -5.51
C GLY A 86 9.15 18.47 -5.95
N ARG A 87 10.43 18.61 -6.34
CA ARG A 87 11.31 17.46 -6.64
C ARG A 87 11.66 16.69 -5.37
N ASP A 88 11.94 17.39 -4.27
CA ASP A 88 12.24 16.74 -2.98
C ASP A 88 11.00 16.03 -2.43
N PHE A 89 9.81 16.62 -2.63
CA PHE A 89 8.54 15.94 -2.36
C PHE A 89 8.38 14.69 -3.24
N ALA A 90 8.56 14.80 -4.56
CA ALA A 90 8.46 13.65 -5.46
C ALA A 90 9.49 12.54 -5.12
N ALA A 91 10.69 12.90 -4.65
CA ALA A 91 11.70 11.95 -4.22
C ALA A 91 11.31 11.26 -2.90
N TRP A 92 10.79 12.00 -1.93
CA TRP A 92 10.21 11.46 -0.70
C TRP A 92 9.09 10.46 -0.99
N MET A 93 8.30 10.73 -2.03
CA MET A 93 7.19 9.89 -2.49
C MET A 93 7.63 8.67 -3.31
N GLY A 94 8.92 8.58 -3.67
CA GLY A 94 9.44 7.54 -4.57
C GLY A 94 9.00 7.69 -6.03
N LEU A 95 8.54 8.88 -6.44
CA LEU A 95 8.10 9.19 -7.81
C LEU A 95 9.25 9.64 -8.73
N THR A 96 10.41 9.96 -8.17
CA THR A 96 11.60 10.30 -8.97
C THR A 96 12.34 9.04 -9.40
N PRO A 97 12.75 8.91 -10.69
CA PRO A 97 13.69 7.89 -11.11
C PRO A 97 14.93 7.87 -10.21
N ARG A 98 15.45 6.68 -9.92
CA ARG A 98 16.62 6.51 -9.07
C ARG A 98 17.80 7.24 -9.69
N ASP A 99 18.28 8.29 -9.02
CA ASP A 99 19.43 9.05 -9.47
C ASP A 99 20.70 8.23 -9.20
N HIS A 100 21.18 7.51 -10.21
CA HIS A 100 22.49 6.85 -10.18
C HIS A 100 23.58 7.87 -10.54
N SER A 101 23.70 8.93 -9.75
CA SER A 101 24.75 9.93 -9.95
C SER A 101 26.07 9.43 -9.38
N THR A 102 26.74 8.53 -10.11
CA THR A 102 28.18 8.29 -9.92
C THR A 102 28.93 9.23 -10.85
N ALA A 103 29.53 10.28 -10.29
CA ALA A 103 30.55 11.11 -10.94
C ALA A 103 30.18 11.74 -12.30
N GLY A 104 29.24 12.70 -12.30
CA GLY A 104 29.25 13.80 -13.28
C GLY A 104 28.56 13.57 -14.63
N ARG A 105 27.76 12.52 -14.82
CA ARG A 105 26.85 12.43 -15.99
C ARG A 105 25.45 12.02 -15.57
N VAL A 106 24.50 12.93 -15.74
CA VAL A 106 23.08 12.67 -15.54
C VAL A 106 22.56 11.86 -16.72
N ARG A 107 22.27 10.57 -16.49
CA ARG A 107 21.42 9.76 -17.38
C ARG A 107 20.17 9.37 -16.60
N SER A 108 19.06 10.04 -16.91
CA SER A 108 17.74 9.70 -16.39
C SER A 108 17.17 8.58 -17.26
N GLU A 109 16.97 7.40 -16.68
CA GLU A 109 16.22 6.33 -17.34
C GLU A 109 14.70 6.63 -17.25
N PRO A 110 13.89 6.26 -18.25
CA PRO A 110 12.45 6.43 -18.19
C PRO A 110 11.84 5.60 -17.05
N ALA A 111 10.79 6.13 -16.42
CA ALA A 111 10.03 5.45 -15.37
C ALA A 111 9.25 4.25 -15.92
N SER A 112 9.91 3.10 -16.17
CA SER A 112 9.26 1.87 -16.66
C SER A 112 9.04 0.79 -15.60
N SER A 113 9.29 1.07 -14.32
CA SER A 113 8.95 0.15 -13.23
C SER A 113 8.36 0.89 -12.03
N ALA A 114 7.07 1.25 -12.15
CA ALA A 114 6.29 1.70 -11.01
C ALA A 114 6.19 0.53 -10.00
N ARG A 115 7.01 0.57 -8.95
CA ARG A 115 6.75 -0.22 -7.75
C ARG A 115 5.53 0.37 -7.06
N PRO A 116 4.69 -0.45 -6.40
CA PRO A 116 3.57 0.08 -5.64
C PRO A 116 4.12 1.04 -4.57
N VAL A 117 3.52 2.23 -4.50
CA VAL A 117 3.84 3.32 -3.56
C VAL A 117 3.91 2.84 -2.11
N THR A 118 3.27 1.73 -1.78
CA THR A 118 3.28 1.09 -0.46
C THR A 118 4.67 0.69 0.06
N GLN A 119 5.64 0.38 -0.81
CA GLN A 119 6.94 -0.14 -0.37
C GLN A 119 7.95 0.94 0.04
N GLY A 120 7.83 2.18 -0.44
CA GLY A 120 8.66 3.31 -0.02
C GLY A 120 8.15 4.00 1.26
N PHE A 121 6.85 3.86 1.54
CA PHE A 121 6.17 4.54 2.64
C PHE A 121 6.59 4.03 4.02
N THR A 122 6.88 2.74 4.18
CA THR A 122 7.27 2.19 5.48
C THR A 122 8.64 2.71 5.93
N MET A 123 9.69 2.64 5.11
CA MET A 123 11.01 3.09 5.55
C MET A 123 11.11 4.60 5.82
N ALA A 124 10.45 5.44 5.02
CA ALA A 124 10.48 6.89 5.21
C ALA A 124 9.62 7.37 6.39
N ALA A 125 8.47 6.73 6.65
CA ALA A 125 7.58 7.11 7.76
C ALA A 125 8.15 6.72 9.14
N TRP A 126 8.91 5.63 9.24
CA TRP A 126 9.56 5.23 10.50
C TRP A 126 10.65 6.22 10.94
N HIS A 127 11.37 6.85 10.01
CA HIS A 127 12.40 7.85 10.34
C HIS A 127 11.88 9.28 10.50
N ALA A 128 10.66 9.58 10.02
CA ALA A 128 10.05 10.90 10.08
C ALA A 128 9.07 11.08 11.24
N CYS A 129 8.82 10.04 12.05
CA CYS A 129 8.07 10.16 13.30
C CYS A 129 8.96 10.86 14.34
N PRO A 130 8.67 12.11 14.77
CA PRO A 130 9.30 12.63 15.96
C PRO A 130 8.71 11.82 17.11
N GLN A 131 9.47 10.90 17.69
CA GLN A 131 9.22 10.50 19.06
C GLN A 131 9.33 11.78 19.91
N LYS A 132 8.18 12.32 20.25
CA LYS A 132 8.06 13.37 21.23
C LYS A 132 7.47 12.68 22.45
N ASP A 133 8.36 12.38 23.39
CA ASP A 133 8.19 11.98 24.80
C ASP A 133 6.88 11.28 25.20
#